data_AF-H2XU19-F1
#
_entry.id   AF-H2XU19-F1
#
_cell.length_a   1.000
_cell.length_b   1.000
_cell.length_c   1.000
_cell.angle_alpha   90.00
_cell.angle_beta   90.00
_cell.angle_gamma   90.00
#
_symmetry.space_group_name_H-M   'P 1'
#
loop_
_entity.id
_entity.type
_entity.pdbx_description
1 polymer ?
#
loop_
_entity_poly.entity_id
_entity_poly.type
_entity_poly.pdbx_seq_one_letter_code
_entity_poly.pdbx_strand_id
1 'polypeptide(L)'
;MDTSEDKNSQIFRRQTNNSPVMDQAPPPYEEVVAITSTPAKSADSNVPMAKVSPQNEVSKNENMGGGDASPESTINEAGVTDLGQKEAEPEFPMVELDQLEEMINRTQWVVPVLPNGQLEVLLQCAIKQSTQGAITVPCKRFLNSSLVVSFTKILTDDAVSNWKLNIHECIYKNILLLIELCISKLSDDFPPLLELLGMAINPHCKYHIYNAQRASKSVPFDAQLKDDELYARPADTRQPRGWLVDLVNYFGKLDGFEMLQKRFQSGTALNVPVIVALIRPFGEVSELLTAHICQTYFLSVIEVVINRLDSLTDDEIKKEANKQEQQRGDSFSIILKSLKRILLRISLNEVEEKVRAIELFRLKMILR
;
A
#
# COMPACT_ATOMS: atom_id res chain seq x y z
N MET A 1 -68.78 9.74 40.94
CA MET A 1 -69.14 9.73 39.51
C MET A 1 -67.95 9.10 38.81
N ASP A 2 -67.80 7.77 38.92
CA ASP A 2 -68.41 6.75 38.03
C ASP A 2 -68.02 7.00 36.57
N THR A 3 -67.43 6.06 35.82
CA THR A 3 -67.49 4.59 35.95
C THR A 3 -66.45 3.94 35.03
N SER A 4 -65.94 2.78 35.48
CA SER A 4 -65.72 1.51 34.74
C SER A 4 -64.70 1.42 33.61
N GLU A 5 -63.95 0.34 33.39
CA GLU A 5 -63.71 -0.97 34.04
C GLU A 5 -62.52 -1.57 33.25
N ASP A 6 -61.44 -2.09 33.85
CA ASP A 6 -61.28 -3.42 34.49
C ASP A 6 -61.17 -4.56 33.44
N LYS A 7 -60.01 -5.22 33.23
CA LYS A 7 -59.56 -6.53 33.79
C LYS A 7 -58.83 -7.26 32.63
N ASN A 8 -57.84 -8.14 32.72
CA ASN A 8 -57.32 -9.06 33.74
C ASN A 8 -55.93 -9.54 33.23
N SER A 9 -54.83 -9.45 34.00
CA SER A 9 -54.24 -10.52 34.84
C SER A 9 -53.91 -11.82 34.11
N GLN A 10 -52.63 -12.09 33.80
CA GLN A 10 -51.59 -12.78 34.62
C GLN A 10 -51.55 -14.32 34.52
N ILE A 11 -50.31 -14.84 34.65
CA ILE A 11 -49.87 -16.17 35.15
C ILE A 11 -49.66 -17.30 34.12
N PHE A 12 -48.40 -17.67 33.85
CA PHE A 12 -47.80 -18.94 34.33
C PHE A 12 -46.26 -18.98 34.20
N ARG A 13 -45.60 -19.25 35.33
CA ARG A 13 -44.18 -19.68 35.47
C ARG A 13 -44.04 -21.18 35.22
N ARG A 14 -42.90 -21.63 34.66
CA ARG A 14 -42.08 -22.82 35.03
C ARG A 14 -40.91 -22.94 34.03
N GLN A 15 -39.67 -22.62 34.39
CA GLN A 15 -38.61 -23.46 34.97
C GLN A 15 -38.08 -24.65 34.12
N THR A 16 -36.80 -24.51 33.75
CA THR A 16 -35.65 -25.45 33.81
C THR A 16 -35.38 -26.51 32.72
N ASN A 17 -34.09 -26.49 32.33
CA ASN A 17 -33.18 -27.55 31.85
C ASN A 17 -33.18 -27.94 30.35
N ASN A 18 -32.10 -27.60 29.63
CA ASN A 18 -31.04 -28.58 29.35
C ASN A 18 -29.73 -27.97 28.78
N SER A 19 -28.65 -28.66 29.11
CA SER A 19 -27.20 -28.45 28.98
C SER A 19 -26.63 -28.35 27.54
N PRO A 20 -25.29 -28.15 27.35
CA PRO A 20 -24.69 -27.49 26.19
C PRO A 20 -24.39 -28.45 25.04
N VAL A 21 -24.44 -27.95 23.81
CA VAL A 21 -23.99 -28.68 22.62
C VAL A 21 -22.48 -28.49 22.47
N MET A 22 -21.77 -29.61 22.51
CA MET A 22 -20.34 -29.76 22.25
C MET A 22 -19.98 -29.47 20.79
N ASP A 23 -18.72 -29.05 20.64
CA ASP A 23 -17.90 -29.04 19.42
C ASP A 23 -18.30 -30.07 18.36
N GLN A 24 -18.59 -29.56 17.16
CA GLN A 24 -18.41 -30.32 15.92
C GLN A 24 -17.42 -29.56 15.04
N ALA A 25 -16.32 -30.22 14.72
CA ALA A 25 -15.30 -29.76 13.80
C ALA A 25 -15.90 -29.51 12.40
N PRO A 26 -15.43 -28.49 11.65
CA PRO A 26 -15.92 -28.24 10.29
C PRO A 26 -15.49 -29.36 9.34
N PRO A 27 -16.32 -29.72 8.34
CA PRO A 27 -15.95 -30.72 7.33
C PRO A 27 -14.82 -30.20 6.43
N PRO A 28 -14.02 -31.10 5.82
CA PRO A 28 -12.92 -30.72 4.95
C PRO A 28 -13.42 -30.08 3.65
N TYR A 29 -12.64 -29.12 3.15
CA TYR A 29 -12.87 -28.36 1.92
C TYR A 29 -13.09 -29.28 0.71
N GLU A 30 -14.27 -29.20 0.09
CA GLU A 30 -14.48 -29.71 -1.26
C GLU A 30 -13.95 -28.70 -2.30
N GLU A 31 -13.17 -29.24 -3.23
CA GLU A 31 -12.51 -28.57 -4.34
C GLU A 31 -13.56 -28.06 -5.36
N VAL A 32 -13.79 -26.75 -5.40
CA VAL A 32 -14.75 -26.16 -6.34
C VAL A 32 -14.09 -25.99 -7.71
N VAL A 33 -14.40 -26.91 -8.61
CA VAL A 33 -14.09 -26.84 -10.04
C VAL A 33 -14.78 -25.61 -10.66
N ALA A 34 -13.99 -24.74 -11.30
CA ALA A 34 -14.49 -23.57 -12.00
C ALA A 34 -15.35 -23.98 -13.21
N ILE A 35 -16.64 -23.66 -13.15
CA ILE A 35 -17.59 -23.84 -14.25
C ILE A 35 -17.32 -22.74 -15.29
N THR A 36 -16.74 -23.11 -16.43
CA THR A 36 -16.62 -22.26 -17.61
C THR A 36 -17.91 -22.32 -18.43
N SER A 37 -18.56 -21.18 -18.63
CA SER A 37 -19.69 -21.02 -19.53
C SER A 37 -19.20 -20.82 -20.97
N THR A 38 -19.47 -21.79 -21.85
CA THR A 38 -19.35 -21.65 -23.32
C THR A 38 -20.48 -20.81 -23.90
N PRO A 39 -20.22 -20.09 -25.01
CA PRO A 39 -21.21 -19.96 -26.07
C PRO A 39 -20.72 -20.53 -27.41
N ALA A 40 -21.71 -20.80 -28.25
CA ALA A 40 -21.70 -21.67 -29.41
C ALA A 40 -21.04 -21.10 -30.69
N LYS A 41 -20.81 -22.03 -31.61
CA LYS A 41 -20.28 -21.92 -32.97
C LYS A 41 -21.00 -20.91 -33.88
N SER A 42 -20.22 -20.27 -34.74
CA SER A 42 -20.53 -20.15 -36.17
C SER A 42 -19.24 -20.20 -37.00
N ALA A 43 -19.31 -20.93 -38.11
CA ALA A 43 -18.24 -21.17 -39.06
C ALA A 43 -18.22 -20.09 -40.14
N ASP A 44 -17.04 -19.75 -40.70
CA ASP A 44 -16.74 -20.08 -42.10
C ASP A 44 -15.29 -19.75 -42.51
N SER A 45 -14.69 -20.73 -43.21
CA SER A 45 -13.63 -20.72 -44.25
C SER A 45 -12.66 -19.52 -44.36
N ASN A 46 -11.33 -19.65 -44.44
CA ASN A 46 -10.58 -20.29 -45.52
C ASN A 46 -9.05 -20.22 -45.25
N VAL A 47 -8.34 -21.23 -45.73
CA VAL A 47 -6.88 -21.54 -45.73
C VAL A 47 -6.26 -20.95 -47.04
N PRO A 48 -4.92 -20.87 -47.37
CA PRO A 48 -3.76 -21.65 -46.91
C PRO A 48 -2.37 -21.00 -46.65
N MET A 49 -1.57 -21.80 -45.91
CA MET A 49 -0.16 -22.24 -46.10
C MET A 49 0.98 -21.26 -46.44
N ALA A 50 2.07 -21.37 -45.64
CA ALA A 50 3.32 -21.99 -46.10
C ALA A 50 4.21 -22.45 -44.92
N LYS A 51 4.56 -23.75 -44.90
CA LYS A 51 5.73 -24.32 -44.22
C LYS A 51 6.93 -24.18 -45.15
N VAL A 52 8.15 -24.08 -44.59
CA VAL A 52 9.34 -24.90 -44.91
C VAL A 52 10.55 -24.31 -44.15
N SER A 53 11.15 -25.13 -43.28
CA SER A 53 12.60 -25.15 -42.97
C SER A 53 13.19 -26.37 -43.74
N PRO A 54 14.51 -26.60 -43.94
CA PRO A 54 15.47 -26.78 -42.82
C PRO A 54 17.01 -26.64 -43.12
N GLN A 55 17.84 -26.92 -42.09
CA GLN A 55 19.21 -27.55 -42.12
C GLN A 55 20.40 -26.72 -42.67
N ASN A 56 21.70 -26.88 -42.30
CA ASN A 56 22.46 -27.78 -41.41
C ASN A 56 23.93 -27.28 -41.25
N GLU A 57 24.62 -27.82 -40.23
CA GLU A 57 26.08 -28.19 -40.13
C GLU A 57 27.19 -27.10 -40.20
N VAL A 58 28.06 -26.87 -39.19
CA VAL A 58 29.11 -27.67 -38.47
C VAL A 58 30.53 -27.60 -39.10
N SER A 59 31.54 -27.41 -38.22
CA SER A 59 33.02 -27.57 -38.36
C SER A 59 33.82 -26.29 -38.71
N LYS A 60 35.04 -25.96 -38.22
CA LYS A 60 36.14 -26.68 -37.52
C LYS A 60 36.95 -25.72 -36.62
N ASN A 61 37.62 -26.32 -35.63
CA ASN A 61 38.70 -25.77 -34.81
C ASN A 61 40.06 -25.89 -35.53
N GLU A 62 41.02 -25.01 -35.20
CA GLU A 62 42.47 -25.29 -35.09
C GLU A 62 43.23 -24.02 -34.63
N ASN A 63 43.95 -24.05 -33.50
CA ASN A 63 45.43 -24.01 -33.48
C ASN A 63 46.02 -24.17 -32.06
N MET A 64 47.21 -24.75 -32.02
CA MET A 64 48.01 -25.28 -30.90
C MET A 64 48.91 -24.28 -30.15
N GLY A 65 49.35 -24.72 -28.95
CA GLY A 65 50.72 -24.58 -28.42
C GLY A 65 50.79 -23.96 -27.01
N GLY A 66 51.44 -24.49 -25.97
CA GLY A 66 52.28 -25.68 -25.76
C GLY A 66 53.12 -25.51 -24.47
N GLY A 67 53.38 -26.61 -23.74
CA GLY A 67 54.43 -26.80 -22.70
C GLY A 67 54.14 -26.23 -21.29
N ASP A 68 54.49 -26.83 -20.15
CA ASP A 68 55.29 -28.03 -19.83
C ASP A 68 55.04 -28.47 -18.35
N ALA A 69 55.37 -29.72 -18.02
CA ALA A 69 55.14 -30.41 -16.73
C ALA A 69 56.18 -30.02 -15.63
N SER A 70 55.93 -30.09 -14.31
CA SER A 70 55.88 -31.29 -13.45
C SER A 70 55.78 -30.90 -11.94
N PRO A 71 55.50 -31.85 -11.01
CA PRO A 71 54.99 -31.59 -9.66
C PRO A 71 56.01 -31.83 -8.53
N GLU A 72 55.80 -31.24 -7.35
CA GLU A 72 55.99 -31.86 -6.01
C GLU A 72 55.82 -30.86 -4.85
N SER A 73 55.15 -31.32 -3.78
CA SER A 73 55.56 -31.25 -2.36
C SER A 73 54.40 -31.03 -1.37
N THR A 74 54.28 -32.03 -0.52
CA THR A 74 53.52 -32.16 0.73
C THR A 74 53.88 -31.06 1.74
N ILE A 75 52.90 -30.64 2.57
CA ILE A 75 52.98 -30.49 4.05
C ILE A 75 51.64 -29.88 4.57
N ASN A 76 51.04 -30.57 5.55
CA ASN A 76 50.27 -30.16 6.75
C ASN A 76 49.54 -28.80 6.73
N GLU A 77 48.34 -28.62 7.28
CA GLU A 77 47.98 -28.89 8.68
C GLU A 77 46.48 -28.57 8.90
N ALA A 78 45.96 -28.97 10.05
CA ALA A 78 44.59 -28.84 10.50
C ALA A 78 43.99 -27.43 10.38
N GLY A 79 42.70 -27.38 10.01
CA GLY A 79 41.91 -26.17 10.04
C GLY A 79 40.55 -26.39 9.38
N VAL A 80 39.65 -27.12 10.04
CA VAL A 80 38.22 -27.01 9.74
C VAL A 80 37.79 -25.63 10.23
N THR A 81 38.04 -24.61 9.42
CA THR A 81 37.33 -23.35 9.53
C THR A 81 35.98 -23.58 8.89
N ASP A 82 34.98 -23.76 9.76
CA ASP A 82 33.56 -23.54 9.49
C ASP A 82 33.40 -22.25 8.69
N LEU A 83 33.35 -22.37 7.37
CA LEU A 83 33.01 -21.28 6.48
C LEU A 83 31.52 -21.07 6.65
N GLY A 84 31.20 -20.10 7.50
CA GLY A 84 29.86 -19.60 7.70
C GLY A 84 29.12 -19.53 6.38
N GLN A 85 27.97 -20.19 6.35
CA GLN A 85 26.98 -20.04 5.31
C GLN A 85 26.67 -18.53 5.23
N LYS A 86 27.31 -17.83 4.28
CA LYS A 86 26.68 -16.68 3.66
C LYS A 86 25.43 -17.25 3.03
N GLU A 87 24.29 -17.11 3.72
CA GLU A 87 22.98 -17.30 3.11
C GLU A 87 23.04 -16.57 1.76
N ALA A 88 23.01 -17.34 0.66
CA ALA A 88 22.94 -16.75 -0.66
C ALA A 88 21.71 -15.85 -0.65
N GLU A 89 21.90 -14.56 -0.92
CA GLU A 89 20.78 -13.62 -1.00
C GLU A 89 19.78 -14.19 -2.01
N PRO A 90 18.51 -14.43 -1.59
CA PRO A 90 17.56 -15.07 -2.49
C PRO A 90 17.30 -14.14 -3.66
N GLU A 91 17.52 -14.69 -4.86
CA GLU A 91 17.25 -14.03 -6.13
C GLU A 91 15.77 -13.61 -6.19
N PHE A 92 15.48 -12.53 -6.92
CA PHE A 92 14.11 -12.05 -7.04
C PHE A 92 13.26 -13.06 -7.85
N PRO A 93 12.04 -13.41 -7.39
CA PRO A 93 11.25 -14.50 -7.97
C PRO A 93 10.70 -14.16 -9.36
N MET A 94 11.46 -14.52 -10.40
CA MET A 94 11.16 -14.18 -11.80
C MET A 94 9.91 -14.89 -12.33
N VAL A 95 9.68 -16.14 -11.93
CA VAL A 95 8.53 -16.93 -12.40
C VAL A 95 7.24 -16.27 -11.94
N GLU A 96 7.17 -15.86 -10.68
CA GLU A 96 6.05 -15.16 -10.07
C GLU A 96 5.86 -13.77 -10.70
N LEU A 97 6.94 -13.06 -11.00
CA LEU A 97 6.88 -11.77 -11.67
C LEU A 97 6.25 -11.86 -13.05
N ASP A 98 6.72 -12.81 -13.88
CA ASP A 98 6.20 -13.00 -15.24
C ASP A 98 4.72 -13.46 -15.21
N GLN A 99 4.36 -14.34 -14.27
CA GLN A 99 2.97 -14.74 -14.06
C GLN A 99 2.07 -13.58 -13.63
N LEU A 100 2.53 -12.72 -12.70
CA LEU A 100 1.78 -11.54 -12.29
C LEU A 100 1.55 -10.59 -13.47
N GLU A 101 2.61 -10.33 -14.25
CA GLU A 101 2.57 -9.49 -15.45
C GLU A 101 1.57 -10.02 -16.48
N GLU A 102 1.51 -11.34 -16.67
CA GLU A 102 0.48 -11.95 -17.51
C GLU A 102 -0.94 -11.71 -16.94
N MET A 103 -1.14 -11.96 -15.64
CA MET A 103 -2.45 -11.83 -15.00
C MET A 103 -3.02 -10.40 -15.08
N ILE A 104 -2.20 -9.39 -14.82
CA ILE A 104 -2.65 -7.98 -14.77
C ILE A 104 -2.94 -7.40 -16.16
N ASN A 105 -2.34 -7.96 -17.22
CA ASN A 105 -2.50 -7.51 -18.60
C ASN A 105 -3.64 -8.22 -19.37
N ARG A 106 -4.27 -9.25 -18.78
CA ARG A 106 -5.45 -9.91 -19.37
C ARG A 106 -6.66 -8.98 -19.44
N THR A 107 -7.41 -9.03 -20.55
CA THR A 107 -8.68 -8.29 -20.74
C THR A 107 -9.72 -8.68 -19.68
N GLN A 108 -9.82 -9.98 -19.38
CA GLN A 108 -10.57 -10.52 -18.25
C GLN A 108 -9.58 -10.90 -17.15
N TRP A 109 -9.14 -9.89 -16.41
CA TRP A 109 -8.14 -10.09 -15.36
C TRP A 109 -8.74 -10.80 -14.14
N VAL A 110 -7.89 -11.56 -13.45
CA VAL A 110 -8.19 -12.18 -12.15
C VAL A 110 -7.38 -11.45 -11.10
N VAL A 111 -8.03 -11.08 -10.00
CA VAL A 111 -7.40 -10.31 -8.92
C VAL A 111 -6.29 -11.14 -8.23
N PRO A 112 -5.00 -10.71 -8.32
CA PRO A 112 -3.86 -11.55 -7.93
C PRO A 112 -3.55 -11.41 -6.43
N VAL A 113 -4.53 -11.70 -5.57
CA VAL A 113 -4.43 -11.39 -4.13
C VAL A 113 -4.47 -12.63 -3.24
N LEU A 114 -4.56 -13.82 -3.81
CA LEU A 114 -4.67 -15.04 -3.02
C LEU A 114 -3.42 -15.24 -2.13
N PRO A 115 -3.59 -15.86 -0.94
CA PRO A 115 -2.47 -16.13 -0.05
C PRO A 115 -1.37 -16.94 -0.73
N ASN A 116 -0.11 -16.57 -0.49
CA ASN A 116 1.07 -17.13 -1.15
C ASN A 116 1.05 -17.01 -2.69
N GLY A 117 0.20 -16.12 -3.22
CA GLY A 117 0.15 -15.81 -4.64
C GLY A 117 1.29 -14.88 -5.07
N GLN A 118 1.38 -14.62 -6.38
CA GLN A 118 2.48 -13.91 -7.00
C GLN A 118 2.70 -12.52 -6.38
N LEU A 119 1.63 -11.74 -6.21
CA LEU A 119 1.73 -10.38 -5.65
C LEU A 119 2.29 -10.39 -4.21
N GLU A 120 1.84 -11.32 -3.37
CA GLU A 120 2.28 -11.42 -1.98
C GLU A 120 3.77 -11.81 -1.91
N VAL A 121 4.17 -12.83 -2.67
CA VAL A 121 5.56 -13.29 -2.74
C VAL A 121 6.49 -12.18 -3.23
N LEU A 122 6.10 -11.47 -4.29
CA LEU A 122 6.89 -10.37 -4.85
C LEU A 122 7.00 -9.19 -3.87
N LEU A 123 5.94 -8.86 -3.13
CA LEU A 123 5.96 -7.85 -2.08
C LEU A 123 6.95 -8.22 -0.96
N GLN A 124 6.89 -9.47 -0.46
CA GLN A 124 7.79 -9.95 0.59
C GLN A 124 9.26 -9.89 0.15
N CYS A 125 9.57 -10.33 -1.07
CA CYS A 125 10.92 -10.21 -1.64
C CYS A 125 11.35 -8.76 -1.83
N ALA A 126 10.45 -7.88 -2.28
CA ALA A 126 10.75 -6.46 -2.45
C ALA A 126 11.04 -5.75 -1.13
N ILE A 127 10.32 -6.09 -0.05
CA ILE A 127 10.58 -5.58 1.30
C ILE A 127 11.96 -6.03 1.78
N LYS A 128 12.28 -7.33 1.63
CA LYS A 128 13.59 -7.87 2.01
C LYS A 128 14.73 -7.15 1.27
N GLN A 129 14.65 -7.01 -0.05
CA GLN A 129 15.69 -6.32 -0.83
C GLN A 129 15.77 -4.82 -0.51
N SER A 130 14.63 -4.17 -0.23
CA SER A 130 14.59 -2.75 0.12
C SER A 130 15.26 -2.46 1.47
N THR A 131 14.98 -3.29 2.47
CA THR A 131 15.56 -3.18 3.82
C THR A 131 17.06 -3.51 3.85
N GLN A 132 17.52 -4.41 2.97
CA GLN A 132 18.93 -4.76 2.82
C GLN A 132 19.72 -3.76 1.94
N GLY A 133 19.03 -2.85 1.23
CA GLY A 133 19.65 -1.93 0.28
C GLY A 133 20.12 -2.60 -1.03
N ALA A 134 19.81 -3.88 -1.24
CA ALA A 134 20.26 -4.70 -2.37
C ALA A 134 19.14 -4.92 -3.41
N ILE A 135 18.56 -3.84 -3.93
CA ILE A 135 17.46 -3.92 -4.90
C ILE A 135 17.97 -4.35 -6.28
N THR A 136 17.62 -5.58 -6.66
CA THR A 136 17.93 -6.18 -7.96
C THR A 136 17.19 -5.52 -9.13
N VAL A 137 17.66 -5.72 -10.36
CA VAL A 137 17.01 -5.19 -11.58
C VAL A 137 15.56 -5.69 -11.73
N PRO A 138 15.24 -6.98 -11.53
CA PRO A 138 13.85 -7.45 -11.55
C PRO A 138 12.97 -6.81 -10.47
N CYS A 139 13.49 -6.64 -9.25
CA CYS A 139 12.75 -5.96 -8.20
C CYS A 139 12.45 -4.51 -8.59
N LYS A 140 13.41 -3.78 -9.17
CA LYS A 140 13.16 -2.43 -9.70
C LYS A 140 12.10 -2.43 -10.79
N ARG A 141 12.09 -3.43 -11.70
CA ARG A 141 11.04 -3.59 -12.72
C ARG A 141 9.66 -3.74 -12.09
N PHE A 142 9.53 -4.64 -11.12
CA PHE A 142 8.31 -4.85 -10.35
C PHE A 142 7.81 -3.56 -9.68
N LEU A 143 8.69 -2.88 -8.94
CA LEU A 143 8.37 -1.65 -8.20
C LEU A 143 7.91 -0.50 -9.10
N ASN A 144 8.50 -0.36 -10.29
CA ASN A 144 8.18 0.74 -11.22
C ASN A 144 6.91 0.49 -12.05
N SER A 145 6.46 -0.76 -12.19
CA SER A 145 5.41 -1.11 -13.15
C SER A 145 4.37 -2.07 -12.57
N SER A 146 4.69 -3.36 -12.47
CA SER A 146 3.73 -4.42 -12.16
C SER A 146 3.05 -4.23 -10.80
N LEU A 147 3.78 -3.72 -9.80
CA LEU A 147 3.24 -3.35 -8.50
C LEU A 147 2.21 -2.20 -8.62
N VAL A 148 2.56 -1.14 -9.35
CA VAL A 148 1.71 0.05 -9.54
C VAL A 148 0.41 -0.33 -10.24
N VAL A 149 0.50 -1.10 -11.33
CA VAL A 149 -0.67 -1.56 -12.10
C VAL A 149 -1.55 -2.46 -11.25
N SER A 150 -0.96 -3.38 -10.48
CA SER A 150 -1.69 -4.30 -9.60
C SER A 150 -2.55 -3.53 -8.60
N PHE A 151 -1.94 -2.64 -7.79
CA PHE A 151 -2.67 -1.90 -6.76
C PHE A 151 -3.63 -0.86 -7.33
N THR A 152 -3.31 -0.24 -8.48
CA THR A 152 -4.25 0.65 -9.16
C THR A 152 -5.54 -0.10 -9.49
N LYS A 153 -5.46 -1.25 -10.15
CA LYS A 153 -6.64 -2.05 -10.48
C LYS A 153 -7.33 -2.56 -9.21
N ILE A 154 -6.59 -3.12 -8.25
CA ILE A 154 -7.16 -3.65 -7.00
C ILE A 154 -7.97 -2.58 -6.22
N LEU A 155 -7.49 -1.34 -6.16
CA LEU A 155 -8.09 -0.30 -5.32
C LEU A 155 -9.14 0.55 -6.04
N THR A 156 -9.17 0.56 -7.38
CA THR A 156 -10.03 1.46 -8.16
C THR A 156 -10.95 0.78 -9.18
N ASP A 157 -10.84 -0.51 -9.42
CA ASP A 157 -11.72 -1.22 -10.37
C ASP A 157 -13.19 -1.21 -9.90
N ASP A 158 -14.13 -1.14 -10.84
CA ASP A 158 -15.55 -1.17 -10.52
C ASP A 158 -16.01 -2.56 -10.03
N ALA A 159 -15.26 -3.62 -10.34
CA ALA A 159 -15.52 -4.97 -9.87
C ALA A 159 -15.28 -5.16 -8.36
N VAL A 160 -14.68 -4.17 -7.67
CA VAL A 160 -14.42 -4.22 -6.22
C VAL A 160 -15.68 -4.57 -5.43
N SER A 161 -16.85 -4.04 -5.82
CA SER A 161 -18.11 -4.31 -5.11
C SER A 161 -18.65 -5.73 -5.29
N ASN A 162 -18.14 -6.47 -6.29
CA ASN A 162 -18.56 -7.81 -6.64
C ASN A 162 -17.65 -8.89 -6.04
N TRP A 163 -16.55 -8.52 -5.40
CA TRP A 163 -15.65 -9.47 -4.78
C TRP A 163 -16.20 -9.98 -3.45
N LYS A 164 -15.89 -11.25 -3.16
CA LYS A 164 -16.28 -11.89 -1.90
C LYS A 164 -15.43 -11.34 -0.75
N LEU A 165 -15.96 -11.39 0.48
CA LEU A 165 -15.28 -10.85 1.67
C LEU A 165 -13.87 -11.40 1.86
N ASN A 166 -13.64 -12.70 1.65
CA ASN A 166 -12.32 -13.30 1.75
C ASN A 166 -11.29 -12.67 0.79
N ILE A 167 -11.72 -12.24 -0.40
CA ILE A 167 -10.86 -11.52 -1.36
C ILE A 167 -10.51 -10.14 -0.80
N HIS A 168 -11.47 -9.43 -0.22
CA HIS A 168 -11.22 -8.14 0.44
C HIS A 168 -10.23 -8.26 1.61
N GLU A 169 -10.31 -9.33 2.41
CA GLU A 169 -9.35 -9.61 3.48
C GLU A 169 -7.94 -9.90 2.95
N CYS A 170 -7.84 -10.60 1.82
CA CYS A 170 -6.55 -10.83 1.18
C CYS A 170 -5.95 -9.54 0.59
N ILE A 171 -6.79 -8.68 -0.01
CA ILE A 171 -6.38 -7.32 -0.42
C ILE A 171 -5.85 -6.55 0.78
N TYR A 172 -6.55 -6.56 1.91
CA TYR A 172 -6.13 -5.88 3.13
C TYR A 172 -4.73 -6.32 3.58
N LYS A 173 -4.47 -7.63 3.59
CA LYS A 173 -3.14 -8.19 3.92
C LYS A 173 -2.04 -7.71 2.97
N ASN A 174 -2.32 -7.67 1.66
CA ASN A 174 -1.37 -7.16 0.67
C ASN A 174 -1.15 -5.64 0.83
N ILE A 175 -2.15 -4.87 1.25
CA ILE A 175 -1.94 -3.43 1.56
C ILE A 175 -1.03 -3.26 2.78
N LEU A 176 -1.12 -4.13 3.79
CA LEU A 176 -0.17 -4.08 4.93
C LEU A 176 1.28 -4.25 4.46
N LEU A 177 1.54 -5.23 3.58
CA LEU A 177 2.86 -5.43 2.96
C LEU A 177 3.27 -4.22 2.11
N LEU A 178 2.35 -3.65 1.33
CA LEU A 178 2.62 -2.43 0.56
C LEU A 178 3.03 -1.26 1.46
N ILE A 179 2.35 -1.07 2.60
CA ILE A 179 2.69 -0.01 3.56
C ILE A 179 4.09 -0.21 4.11
N GLU A 180 4.44 -1.44 4.51
CA GLU A 180 5.78 -1.77 5.00
C GLU A 180 6.86 -1.48 3.94
N LEU A 181 6.61 -1.87 2.68
CA LEU A 181 7.48 -1.57 1.55
C LEU A 181 7.63 -0.05 1.33
N CYS A 182 6.54 0.71 1.34
CA CYS A 182 6.57 2.17 1.21
C CYS A 182 7.39 2.82 2.32
N ILE A 183 7.25 2.36 3.57
CA ILE A 183 8.03 2.86 4.71
C ILE A 183 9.52 2.58 4.50
N SER A 184 9.89 1.35 4.11
CA SER A 184 11.29 0.96 3.90
C SER A 184 12.04 1.82 2.87
N LYS A 185 11.30 2.49 1.98
CA LYS A 185 11.82 3.37 0.91
C LYS A 185 11.40 4.83 1.03
N LEU A 186 10.79 5.23 2.16
CA LEU A 186 10.17 6.56 2.31
C LEU A 186 11.20 7.69 2.19
N SER A 187 12.44 7.44 2.63
CA SER A 187 13.53 8.44 2.58
C SER A 187 14.17 8.60 1.19
N ASP A 188 13.89 7.67 0.27
CA ASP A 188 14.48 7.67 -1.08
C ASP A 188 13.69 8.51 -2.09
N ASP A 189 12.57 9.11 -1.67
CA ASP A 189 11.63 9.84 -2.52
C ASP A 189 11.17 9.06 -3.76
N PHE A 190 11.10 7.73 -3.65
CA PHE A 190 10.85 6.87 -4.81
C PHE A 190 9.41 7.02 -5.32
N PRO A 191 9.16 7.72 -6.45
CA PRO A 191 7.82 8.22 -6.78
C PRO A 191 6.73 7.15 -6.90
N PRO A 192 6.98 5.97 -7.52
CA PRO A 192 5.97 4.91 -7.59
C PRO A 192 5.45 4.48 -6.21
N LEU A 193 6.33 4.37 -5.21
CA LEU A 193 5.93 3.97 -3.85
C LEU A 193 5.26 5.10 -3.08
N LEU A 194 5.64 6.36 -3.30
CA LEU A 194 4.95 7.50 -2.69
C LEU A 194 3.51 7.63 -3.19
N GLU A 195 3.30 7.48 -4.50
CA GLU A 195 1.96 7.50 -5.10
C GLU A 195 1.12 6.29 -4.65
N LEU A 196 1.74 5.11 -4.55
CA LEU A 196 1.07 3.92 -4.03
C LEU A 196 0.69 4.06 -2.56
N LEU A 197 1.53 4.67 -1.71
CA LEU A 197 1.15 4.97 -0.32
C LEU A 197 -0.10 5.87 -0.29
N GLY A 198 -0.10 6.91 -1.12
CA GLY A 198 -1.27 7.78 -1.28
C GLY A 198 -2.52 7.01 -1.67
N MET A 199 -2.42 6.09 -2.63
CA MET A 199 -3.55 5.26 -3.06
C MET A 199 -3.99 4.26 -1.98
N ALA A 200 -3.03 3.64 -1.29
CA ALA A 200 -3.26 2.61 -0.28
C ALA A 200 -4.08 3.11 0.90
N ILE A 201 -3.93 4.39 1.28
CA ILE A 201 -4.69 5.02 2.37
C ILE A 201 -5.73 6.03 1.87
N ASN A 202 -6.01 6.12 0.57
CA ASN A 202 -6.96 7.09 0.04
C ASN A 202 -8.42 6.75 0.45
N PRO A 203 -9.09 7.54 1.31
CA PRO A 203 -10.44 7.24 1.78
C PRO A 203 -11.51 7.26 0.67
N HIS A 204 -11.16 7.74 -0.51
CA HIS A 204 -12.02 7.89 -1.68
C HIS A 204 -11.80 6.83 -2.77
N CYS A 205 -10.88 5.88 -2.59
CA CYS A 205 -10.77 4.76 -3.53
C CYS A 205 -11.96 3.79 -3.39
N LYS A 206 -12.23 3.00 -4.43
CA LYS A 206 -13.39 2.08 -4.48
C LYS A 206 -13.36 1.08 -3.33
N TYR A 207 -12.17 0.55 -3.01
CA TYR A 207 -11.99 -0.40 -1.93
C TYR A 207 -12.35 0.16 -0.55
N HIS A 208 -11.90 1.39 -0.25
CA HIS A 208 -12.17 2.03 1.04
C HIS A 208 -13.61 2.54 1.16
N ILE A 209 -14.22 2.99 0.05
CA ILE A 209 -15.64 3.34 0.00
C ILE A 209 -16.51 2.11 0.28
N TYR A 210 -16.23 0.98 -0.39
CA TYR A 210 -16.99 -0.26 -0.20
C TYR A 210 -16.90 -0.77 1.25
N ASN A 211 -15.74 -0.63 1.89
CA ASN A 211 -15.49 -1.10 3.25
C ASN A 211 -15.73 -0.04 4.34
N ALA A 212 -16.38 1.10 4.03
CA ALA A 212 -16.55 2.21 4.96
C ALA A 212 -17.30 1.86 6.26
N GLN A 213 -18.13 0.83 6.25
CA GLN A 213 -18.88 0.35 7.43
C GLN A 213 -18.13 -0.66 8.28
N ARG A 214 -16.94 -1.13 7.87
CA ARG A 214 -16.18 -2.14 8.62
C ARG A 214 -15.68 -1.55 9.94
N ALA A 215 -15.86 -2.29 11.03
CA ALA A 215 -15.28 -1.94 12.33
C ALA A 215 -13.75 -2.10 12.32
N SER A 216 -13.07 -1.32 13.16
CA SER A 216 -11.62 -1.39 13.34
C SER A 216 -11.27 -2.57 14.24
N LYS A 217 -10.21 -3.30 13.91
CA LYS A 217 -9.64 -4.35 14.76
C LYS A 217 -8.70 -3.75 15.81
N SER A 218 -7.98 -2.68 15.46
CA SER A 218 -7.03 -2.00 16.36
C SER A 218 -7.71 -1.05 17.36
N VAL A 219 -8.91 -0.56 17.05
CA VAL A 219 -9.69 0.35 17.89
C VAL A 219 -11.12 -0.20 18.04
N PRO A 220 -11.34 -1.17 18.95
CA PRO A 220 -12.68 -1.67 19.27
C PRO A 220 -13.59 -0.55 19.81
N PHE A 221 -14.90 -0.68 19.60
CA PHE A 221 -15.90 0.36 19.95
C PHE A 221 -15.87 0.79 21.43
N ASP A 222 -15.61 -0.14 22.36
CA ASP A 222 -15.58 0.12 23.80
C ASP A 222 -14.17 0.35 24.36
N ALA A 223 -13.15 0.43 23.49
CA ALA A 223 -11.78 0.54 23.95
C ALA A 223 -11.48 1.98 24.44
N GLN A 224 -11.26 2.13 25.75
CA GLN A 224 -10.77 3.39 26.34
C GLN A 224 -9.25 3.53 26.14
N LEU A 225 -8.82 3.53 24.88
CA LEU A 225 -7.42 3.78 24.53
C LEU A 225 -7.15 5.27 24.57
N LYS A 226 -6.02 5.65 25.15
CA LYS A 226 -5.63 7.07 25.24
C LYS A 226 -5.19 7.58 23.87
N ASP A 227 -5.26 8.90 23.68
CA ASP A 227 -4.88 9.56 22.43
C ASP A 227 -3.39 9.43 22.08
N ASP A 228 -2.52 9.29 23.10
CA ASP A 228 -1.08 9.10 22.95
C ASP A 228 -0.68 7.65 22.61
N GLU A 229 -1.61 6.70 22.74
CA GLU A 229 -1.40 5.29 22.40
C GLU A 229 -1.85 4.95 20.96
N LEU A 230 -2.54 5.87 20.28
CA LEU A 230 -3.17 5.64 18.98
C LEU A 230 -2.77 6.66 17.92
N TYR A 231 -2.57 6.17 16.69
CA TYR A 231 -2.27 7.04 15.57
C TYR A 231 -3.53 7.56 14.87
N ALA A 232 -4.54 6.71 14.73
CA ALA A 232 -5.80 6.99 14.09
C ALA A 232 -6.98 6.33 14.81
N ARG A 233 -8.17 6.92 14.63
CA ARG A 233 -9.44 6.42 15.16
C ARG A 233 -10.61 6.75 14.22
N PRO A 234 -11.74 6.03 14.34
CA PRO A 234 -12.96 6.36 13.60
C PRO A 234 -13.43 7.79 13.88
N ALA A 235 -13.79 8.53 12.82
CA ALA A 235 -14.35 9.88 12.92
C ALA A 235 -15.89 9.90 13.02
N ASP A 236 -16.57 8.93 12.41
CA ASP A 236 -18.03 8.75 12.45
C ASP A 236 -18.35 7.29 12.80
N THR A 237 -19.21 7.07 13.80
CA THR A 237 -19.64 5.72 14.21
C THR A 237 -20.46 4.99 13.14
N ARG A 238 -21.09 5.70 12.20
CA ARG A 238 -21.89 5.11 11.12
C ARG A 238 -21.04 4.64 9.95
N GLN A 239 -19.91 5.32 9.71
CA GLN A 239 -18.91 4.93 8.73
C GLN A 239 -17.54 4.90 9.41
N PRO A 240 -17.31 3.90 10.28
CA PRO A 240 -16.11 3.85 11.10
C PRO A 240 -14.82 3.71 10.31
N ARG A 241 -14.89 3.27 9.04
CA ARG A 241 -13.74 3.10 8.14
C ARG A 241 -12.62 2.28 8.78
N GLY A 242 -13.00 1.24 9.52
CA GLY A 242 -12.14 0.57 10.47
C GLY A 242 -10.89 -0.06 9.87
N TRP A 243 -10.99 -0.63 8.67
CA TRP A 243 -9.81 -1.16 7.98
C TRP A 243 -8.85 -0.05 7.57
N LEU A 244 -9.35 1.11 7.11
CA LEU A 244 -8.49 2.25 6.81
C LEU A 244 -7.84 2.81 8.08
N VAL A 245 -8.58 2.89 9.19
CA VAL A 245 -8.02 3.23 10.51
C VAL A 245 -6.90 2.27 10.89
N ASP A 246 -7.13 0.96 10.73
CA ASP A 246 -6.13 -0.07 11.04
C ASP A 246 -4.87 0.07 10.16
N LEU A 247 -5.01 0.43 8.87
CA LEU A 247 -3.86 0.67 7.99
C LEU A 247 -3.03 1.89 8.44
N VAL A 248 -3.68 2.98 8.86
CA VAL A 248 -2.99 4.17 9.37
C VAL A 248 -2.31 3.88 10.71
N ASN A 249 -2.96 3.10 11.59
CA ASN A 249 -2.34 2.63 12.83
C ASN A 249 -1.15 1.70 12.55
N TYR A 250 -1.24 0.83 11.54
CA TYR A 250 -0.13 -0.02 11.12
C TYR A 250 1.05 0.80 10.59
N PHE A 251 0.79 1.83 9.77
CA PHE A 251 1.82 2.77 9.32
C PHE A 251 2.56 3.41 10.50
N GLY A 252 1.83 3.86 11.52
CA GLY A 252 2.43 4.42 12.72
C GLY A 252 3.22 3.42 13.55
N LYS A 253 2.70 2.19 13.73
CA LYS A 253 3.36 1.11 14.47
C LYS A 253 4.71 0.72 13.87
N LEU A 254 4.90 0.92 12.57
CA LEU A 254 6.16 0.70 11.85
C LEU A 254 7.02 1.97 11.78
N ASP A 255 6.85 2.90 12.73
CA ASP A 255 7.56 4.18 12.81
C ASP A 255 7.41 5.07 11.56
N GLY A 256 6.38 4.84 10.74
CA GLY A 256 6.19 5.54 9.47
C GLY A 256 6.05 7.06 9.65
N PHE A 257 5.38 7.52 10.71
CA PHE A 257 5.24 8.96 11.00
C PHE A 257 6.57 9.58 11.43
N GLU A 258 7.39 8.85 12.19
CA GLU A 258 8.73 9.30 12.57
C GLU A 258 9.64 9.38 11.34
N MET A 259 9.62 8.36 10.48
CA MET A 259 10.38 8.36 9.22
C MET A 259 9.94 9.50 8.29
N LEU A 260 8.64 9.76 8.19
CA LEU A 260 8.10 10.90 7.44
C LEU A 260 8.63 12.22 7.98
N GLN A 261 8.55 12.43 9.31
CA GLN A 261 9.05 13.64 9.97
C GLN A 261 10.55 13.82 9.73
N LYS A 262 11.34 12.75 9.93
CA LYS A 262 12.78 12.75 9.66
C LYS A 262 13.09 13.08 8.21
N ARG A 263 12.31 12.58 7.24
CA ARG A 263 12.50 12.93 5.83
C ARG A 263 12.40 14.44 5.60
N PHE A 264 11.41 15.12 6.18
CA PHE A 264 11.29 16.58 6.09
C PHE A 264 12.43 17.32 6.81
N GLN A 265 12.93 16.78 7.92
CA GLN A 265 13.97 17.41 8.73
C GLN A 265 15.41 17.07 8.29
N SER A 266 15.58 16.13 7.36
CA SER A 266 16.90 15.61 6.95
C SER A 266 17.82 16.64 6.26
N GLY A 267 17.28 17.79 5.84
CA GLY A 267 18.01 18.77 5.02
C GLY A 267 18.16 18.37 3.55
N THR A 268 17.76 17.15 3.17
CA THR A 268 17.67 16.72 1.77
C THR A 268 16.68 17.58 1.02
N ALA A 269 17.04 18.00 -0.19
CA ALA A 269 16.23 18.89 -1.02
C ALA A 269 14.78 18.39 -1.14
N LEU A 270 13.84 19.29 -0.88
CA LEU A 270 12.40 19.06 -1.01
C LEU A 270 11.89 19.87 -2.19
N ASN A 271 11.54 19.17 -3.27
CA ASN A 271 10.84 19.78 -4.41
C ASN A 271 9.32 19.65 -4.20
N VAL A 272 8.55 20.50 -4.91
CA VAL A 272 7.09 20.57 -4.76
C VAL A 272 6.40 19.22 -5.00
N PRO A 273 6.72 18.44 -6.06
CA PRO A 273 6.15 17.11 -6.26
C PRO A 273 6.35 16.14 -5.10
N VAL A 274 7.55 16.10 -4.51
CA VAL A 274 7.84 15.25 -3.35
C VAL A 274 7.03 15.69 -2.13
N ILE A 275 6.91 17.00 -1.89
CA ILE A 275 6.07 17.54 -0.80
C ILE A 275 4.60 17.12 -1.01
N VAL A 276 4.08 17.24 -2.24
CA VAL A 276 2.72 16.78 -2.57
C VAL A 276 2.57 15.30 -2.24
N ALA A 277 3.46 14.46 -2.74
CA ALA A 277 3.35 13.01 -2.59
C ALA A 277 3.45 12.55 -1.12
N LEU A 278 4.27 13.23 -0.32
CA LEU A 278 4.45 12.92 1.11
C LEU A 278 3.31 13.44 2.00
N ILE A 279 2.72 14.61 1.69
CA ILE A 279 1.72 15.26 2.56
C ILE A 279 0.28 14.92 2.17
N ARG A 280 -0.02 14.82 0.87
CA ARG A 280 -1.38 14.57 0.36
C ARG A 280 -2.06 13.37 1.02
N PRO A 281 -1.41 12.20 1.19
CA PRO A 281 -2.06 11.03 1.78
C PRO A 281 -2.64 11.32 3.17
N PHE A 282 -1.86 12.01 4.02
CA PHE A 282 -2.26 12.34 5.39
C PHE A 282 -3.22 13.52 5.48
N GLY A 283 -3.18 14.42 4.49
CA GLY A 283 -4.23 15.43 4.31
C GLY A 283 -5.60 14.79 4.01
N GLU A 284 -5.63 13.73 3.20
CA GLU A 284 -6.86 13.01 2.85
C GLU A 284 -7.43 12.20 4.02
N VAL A 285 -6.58 11.56 4.84
CA VAL A 285 -7.01 10.80 6.03
C VAL A 285 -7.00 11.59 7.34
N SER A 286 -6.78 12.90 7.29
CA SER A 286 -6.63 13.76 8.47
C SER A 286 -7.75 13.66 9.49
N GLU A 287 -9.00 13.46 9.06
CA GLU A 287 -10.15 13.28 9.95
C GLU A 287 -10.02 12.05 10.86
N LEU A 288 -9.28 11.03 10.41
CA LEU A 288 -9.01 9.82 11.18
C LEU A 288 -7.83 9.98 12.14
N LEU A 289 -6.91 10.91 11.88
CA LEU A 289 -5.72 11.12 12.72
C LEU A 289 -6.11 11.66 14.10
N THR A 290 -5.41 11.16 15.12
CA THR A 290 -5.52 11.71 16.48
C THR A 290 -4.82 13.07 16.57
N ALA A 291 -5.28 13.92 17.49
CA ALA A 291 -4.66 15.23 17.72
C ALA A 291 -3.19 15.08 18.15
N HIS A 292 -2.89 14.05 18.96
CA HIS A 292 -1.55 13.74 19.43
C HIS A 292 -0.55 13.54 18.29
N ILE A 293 -0.90 12.78 17.24
CA ILE A 293 0.00 12.56 16.09
C ILE A 293 0.18 13.84 15.27
N CYS A 294 -0.90 14.59 15.07
CA CYS A 294 -0.83 15.88 14.38
C CYS A 294 0.12 16.86 15.10
N GLN A 295 0.07 16.90 16.43
CA GLN A 295 0.98 17.71 17.25
C GLN A 295 2.41 17.17 17.23
N THR A 296 2.59 15.87 17.45
CA THR A 296 3.91 15.24 17.65
C THR A 296 4.75 15.21 16.37
N TYR A 297 4.13 14.86 15.23
CA TYR A 297 4.85 14.65 13.98
C TYR A 297 4.59 15.76 12.95
N PHE A 298 3.34 16.18 12.77
CA PHE A 298 3.00 17.06 11.65
C PHE A 298 3.28 18.54 11.90
N LEU A 299 3.29 19.04 13.13
CA LEU A 299 3.57 20.46 13.38
C LEU A 299 4.93 20.91 12.84
N SER A 300 5.98 20.12 13.08
CA SER A 300 7.32 20.41 12.56
C SER A 300 7.40 20.22 11.05
N VAL A 301 6.70 19.21 10.50
CA VAL A 301 6.62 18.99 9.06
C VAL A 301 5.97 20.18 8.36
N ILE A 302 4.84 20.67 8.88
CA ILE A 302 4.11 21.82 8.35
C ILE A 302 4.99 23.07 8.35
N GLU A 303 5.76 23.28 9.41
CA GLU A 303 6.70 24.40 9.51
C GLU A 303 7.78 24.35 8.42
N VAL A 304 8.41 23.18 8.23
CA VAL A 304 9.39 22.97 7.16
C VAL A 304 8.75 23.24 5.79
N VAL A 305 7.53 22.75 5.56
CA VAL A 305 6.82 22.97 4.29
C VAL A 305 6.51 24.45 4.07
N ILE A 306 5.98 25.17 5.06
CA ILE A 306 5.70 26.61 4.95
C ILE A 306 6.99 27.37 4.63
N ASN A 307 8.07 27.12 5.37
CA ASN A 307 9.36 27.77 5.12
C ASN A 307 9.89 27.46 3.72
N ARG A 308 9.74 26.21 3.25
CA ARG A 308 10.16 25.85 1.90
C ARG A 308 9.32 26.58 0.85
N LEU A 309 8.01 26.64 1.01
CA LEU A 309 7.11 27.35 0.09
C LEU A 309 7.43 28.85 0.03
N ASP A 310 7.64 29.51 1.17
CA ASP A 310 7.99 30.93 1.23
C ASP A 310 9.38 31.23 0.62
N SER A 311 10.29 30.24 0.59
CA SER A 311 11.61 30.36 -0.02
C SER A 311 11.64 30.14 -1.54
N LEU A 312 10.51 29.80 -2.17
CA LEU A 312 10.46 29.56 -3.61
C LEU A 312 10.64 30.85 -4.41
N THR A 313 11.47 30.76 -5.44
CA THR A 313 11.66 31.82 -6.44
C THR A 313 10.50 31.87 -7.42
N ASP A 314 10.28 33.02 -8.06
CA ASP A 314 9.21 33.17 -9.07
C ASP A 314 9.38 32.23 -10.26
N ASP A 315 10.62 31.90 -10.62
CA ASP A 315 10.92 30.95 -11.69
C ASP A 315 10.56 29.51 -11.30
N GLU A 316 10.82 29.10 -10.05
CA GLU A 316 10.39 27.81 -9.52
C GLU A 316 8.85 27.71 -9.47
N ILE A 317 8.19 28.78 -9.03
CA ILE A 317 6.73 28.87 -8.98
C ILE A 317 6.13 28.76 -10.39
N LYS A 318 6.62 29.55 -11.34
CA LYS A 318 6.18 29.50 -12.75
C LYS A 318 6.44 28.14 -13.39
N LYS A 319 7.60 27.54 -13.13
CA LYS A 319 7.93 26.20 -13.63
C LYS A 319 6.96 25.15 -13.12
N GLU A 320 6.59 25.22 -11.85
CA GLU A 320 5.64 24.28 -11.27
C GLU A 320 4.21 24.54 -11.75
N ALA A 321 3.82 25.80 -11.93
CA ALA A 321 2.53 26.18 -12.50
C ALA A 321 2.38 25.73 -13.97
N ASN A 322 3.44 25.81 -14.78
CA ASN A 322 3.38 25.43 -16.19
C ASN A 322 3.32 23.91 -16.42
N LYS A 323 3.74 23.08 -15.45
CA LYS A 323 3.61 21.61 -15.51
C LYS A 323 2.16 21.11 -15.30
N GLN A 324 1.22 22.02 -15.04
CA GLN A 324 -0.17 21.71 -14.65
C GLN A 324 -1.03 21.13 -15.77
N GLU A 325 -0.63 21.20 -17.06
CA GLU A 325 -1.45 20.72 -18.18
C GLU A 325 -1.69 19.20 -18.20
N GLN A 326 -0.96 18.41 -17.41
CA GLN A 326 -1.12 16.94 -17.36
C GLN A 326 -1.58 16.34 -16.01
N GLN A 327 -1.73 17.11 -14.91
CA GLN A 327 -2.07 16.54 -13.59
C GLN A 327 -3.32 17.13 -12.93
N ARG A 328 -4.04 16.28 -12.16
CA ARG A 328 -5.35 16.53 -11.52
C ARG A 328 -5.30 17.54 -10.35
N GLY A 329 -4.93 18.78 -10.62
CA GLY A 329 -5.03 19.90 -9.68
C GLY A 329 -3.69 20.60 -9.42
N ASP A 330 -3.78 21.86 -9.02
CA ASP A 330 -2.63 22.69 -8.67
C ASP A 330 -1.88 22.12 -7.45
N SER A 331 -0.59 21.76 -7.63
CA SER A 331 0.30 21.24 -6.59
C SER A 331 0.29 22.09 -5.32
N PHE A 332 0.31 23.42 -5.46
CA PHE A 332 0.26 24.33 -4.32
C PHE A 332 -1.09 24.23 -3.60
N SER A 333 -2.21 24.24 -4.34
CA SER A 333 -3.54 24.00 -3.78
C SER A 333 -3.63 22.68 -3.00
N ILE A 334 -3.05 21.59 -3.54
CA ILE A 334 -3.04 20.29 -2.88
C ILE A 334 -2.26 20.35 -1.56
N ILE A 335 -1.07 20.95 -1.56
CA ILE A 335 -0.28 21.13 -0.34
C ILE A 335 -1.07 21.94 0.68
N LEU A 336 -1.52 23.15 0.32
CA LEU A 336 -2.18 24.05 1.27
C LEU A 336 -3.47 23.44 1.84
N LYS A 337 -4.27 22.74 1.03
CA LYS A 337 -5.46 22.03 1.52
C LYS A 337 -5.09 20.92 2.50
N SER A 338 -4.04 20.15 2.19
CA SER A 338 -3.59 19.05 3.04
C SER A 338 -3.06 19.55 4.39
N LEU A 339 -2.22 20.60 4.38
CA LEU A 339 -1.72 21.23 5.61
C LEU A 339 -2.87 21.75 6.48
N LYS A 340 -3.84 22.46 5.89
CA LYS A 340 -5.01 22.98 6.62
C LYS A 340 -5.82 21.87 7.27
N ARG A 341 -6.12 20.81 6.52
CA ARG A 341 -6.89 19.67 7.03
C ARG A 341 -6.21 19.01 8.23
N ILE A 342 -4.89 18.88 8.21
CA ILE A 342 -4.11 18.36 9.34
C ILE A 342 -4.14 19.33 10.52
N LEU A 343 -3.92 20.64 10.30
CA LEU A 343 -3.96 21.64 11.38
C LEU A 343 -5.32 21.73 12.07
N LEU A 344 -6.43 21.54 11.34
CA LEU A 344 -7.78 21.52 11.90
C LEU A 344 -8.05 20.35 12.87
N ARG A 345 -7.10 19.41 13.01
CA ARG A 345 -7.13 18.35 14.03
C ARG A 345 -6.55 18.79 15.37
N ILE A 346 -5.87 19.94 15.40
CA ILE A 346 -5.21 20.51 16.57
C ILE A 346 -6.05 21.69 17.10
N SER A 347 -5.90 22.04 18.38
CA SER A 347 -6.57 23.20 18.96
C SER A 347 -6.21 24.49 18.21
N LEU A 348 -7.21 25.29 17.83
CA LEU A 348 -7.03 26.49 17.01
C LEU A 348 -6.04 27.50 17.61
N ASN A 349 -6.03 27.65 18.94
CA ASN A 349 -5.13 28.56 19.64
C ASN A 349 -3.65 28.20 19.45
N GLU A 350 -3.34 26.92 19.21
CA GLU A 350 -1.97 26.44 19.02
C GLU A 350 -1.48 26.60 17.57
N VAL A 351 -2.40 26.76 16.62
CA VAL A 351 -2.08 26.71 15.18
C VAL A 351 -2.45 27.97 14.41
N GLU A 352 -2.98 29.00 15.07
CA GLU A 352 -3.48 30.22 14.42
C GLU A 352 -2.43 30.89 13.50
N GLU A 353 -1.19 31.02 13.97
CA GLU A 353 -0.10 31.60 13.19
C GLU A 353 0.22 30.78 11.95
N LYS A 354 0.26 29.45 12.07
CA LYS A 354 0.52 28.53 10.96
C LYS A 354 -0.61 28.58 9.93
N VAL A 355 -1.87 28.66 10.38
CA VAL A 355 -3.04 28.85 9.50
C VAL A 355 -2.94 30.20 8.76
N ARG A 356 -2.58 31.28 9.48
CA ARG A 356 -2.40 32.62 8.88
C ARG A 356 -1.28 32.62 7.83
N ALA A 357 -0.16 31.94 8.09
CA ALA A 357 0.95 31.82 7.15
C ALA A 357 0.51 31.09 5.86
N ILE A 358 -0.27 30.01 5.98
CA ILE A 358 -0.83 29.29 4.82
C ILE A 358 -1.74 30.21 3.98
N GLU A 359 -2.61 31.00 4.61
CA GLU A 359 -3.48 31.94 3.87
C GLU A 359 -2.67 33.08 3.24
N LEU A 360 -1.63 33.57 3.92
CA LEU A 360 -0.76 34.59 3.37
C LEU A 360 -0.01 34.08 2.12
N PHE A 361 0.51 32.87 2.16
CA PHE A 361 1.14 32.26 0.98
C PHE A 361 0.15 32.11 -0.17
N ARG A 362 -1.08 31.68 0.11
CA ARG A 362 -2.15 31.60 -0.90
C ARG A 362 -2.42 32.96 -1.55
N LEU A 363 -2.45 34.04 -0.78
CA LEU A 363 -2.63 35.40 -1.31
C LEU A 363 -1.44 35.83 -2.16
N LYS A 364 -0.20 35.57 -1.72
CA LYS A 364 1.01 35.84 -2.52
C LYS A 364 0.95 35.15 -3.88
N MET A 365 0.48 33.90 -3.92
CA MET A 365 0.33 33.12 -5.16
C MET A 365 -0.72 33.70 -6.13
N ILE A 366 -1.76 34.38 -5.64
CA ILE A 366 -2.78 35.02 -6.49
C ILE A 366 -2.27 36.37 -7.03
N LEU A 367 -1.41 37.05 -6.28
CA LEU A 367 -0.92 38.40 -6.59
C LEU A 367 0.36 38.41 -7.43
N ARG A 368 1.03 37.26 -7.61
CA ARG A 368 2.18 37.05 -8.48
C ARG A 368 1.74 36.47 -9.81
#